data_AF-A0A0V8QH05-F1
#
_entry.id   AF-A0A0V8QH05-F1
#
_cell.length_a   1.000
_cell.length_b   1.000
_cell.length_c   1.000
_cell.angle_alpha   90.00
_cell.angle_beta   90.00
_cell.angle_gamma   90.00
#
_symmetry.space_group_name_H-M   'P 1'
#
loop_
_entity.id
_entity.type
_entity.pdbx_description
1 polymer ?
#
loop_
_entity_poly.entity_id
_entity_poly.type
_entity_poly.pdbx_seq_one_letter_code
_entity_poly.pdbx_strand_id
1 'polypeptide(L)'
;MYPVSNAFLQKIKENTREYYWTGTIVTTYGTRYTFQNADILKGSAYINHKSCSADEMELGSVNAAEMKITLFNNIDRYTLMDAEVRLTYHLRIDENTVEDVPMGVFIVTEANRNIKTLELVGYDRMLLLDKEFSVTDMVGTPYQILHLMAEACGIVLEQSEQQIKALTNGTETFSIYTDNDIETWRDVLFYLAQAMCCFASFNREGKLELKQYGMNPVFEVNNTHRFTSSFSDFKTRYTAVSSTNLRTQMAEYYALETDDALTMNLGTNPMLQYGLEATRKRIIERILYKLAEFEYVPFDSTTIGNPALDVGDVIVNRGGHADEDSYYCITEYECRINGKQTLKGVGKNPRLASAKSKNDKNISGLINQAEENKIIYYKFVNAYDINVASTPTEVISIAYVAVEDTTAMFMAQVLIETTPDDEEEDVILKVTYKKGLEEETTFYPIETFKDGKHIMALLYPITVGQNTDNTFSVYMNIIGSGSALIKAGNIRATISGQGLAAGLNVWDGKITVEDEFSVFSWNVPGFTVERYVDYPSIVLKNPVRPSLTSEFGRVAFGQLVFKVNDLNENLNAEPMVRSFTVDYMSNRRLSRAISADYFRRK
;
A
#
# COMPACT_ATOMS: atom_id res chain seq x y z
N MET A 1 29.84 4.83 -8.19
CA MET A 1 30.94 5.77 -8.47
C MET A 1 30.68 6.39 -9.82
N TYR A 2 30.94 7.68 -9.99
CA TYR A 2 30.87 8.31 -11.31
C TYR A 2 31.88 7.64 -12.27
N PRO A 3 31.48 7.26 -13.50
CA PRO A 3 32.38 6.60 -14.44
C PRO A 3 33.56 7.51 -14.83
N VAL A 4 34.77 7.02 -14.62
CA VAL A 4 36.03 7.72 -14.96
C VAL A 4 37.03 6.74 -15.58
N SER A 5 38.03 7.27 -16.27
CA SER A 5 39.06 6.46 -16.91
C SER A 5 40.02 5.81 -15.88
N ASN A 6 40.68 4.73 -16.30
CA ASN A 6 41.76 4.14 -15.49
C ASN A 6 42.93 5.13 -15.27
N ALA A 7 43.17 6.03 -16.22
CA ALA A 7 44.20 7.06 -16.09
C ALA A 7 43.83 8.07 -14.98
N PHE A 8 42.55 8.46 -14.89
CA PHE A 8 42.04 9.26 -13.78
C PHE A 8 42.26 8.55 -12.44
N LEU A 9 41.87 7.27 -12.34
CA LEU A 9 42.00 6.50 -11.09
C LEU A 9 43.45 6.31 -10.62
N GLN A 10 44.41 6.30 -11.56
CA GLN A 10 45.83 6.32 -11.23
C GLN A 10 46.28 7.72 -10.80
N LYS A 11 45.94 8.74 -11.58
CA LYS A 11 46.38 10.13 -11.36
C LYS A 11 45.82 10.73 -10.07
N ILE A 12 44.57 10.43 -9.72
CA ILE A 12 43.91 10.97 -8.52
C ILE A 12 44.60 10.53 -7.22
N LYS A 13 45.34 9.42 -7.25
CA LYS A 13 46.12 8.90 -6.12
C LYS A 13 47.45 9.65 -5.92
N GLU A 14 47.92 10.43 -6.90
CA GLU A 14 49.16 11.18 -6.77
C GLU A 14 49.01 12.39 -5.83
N ASN A 15 50.02 12.61 -5.00
CA ASN A 15 50.08 13.76 -4.09
C ASN A 15 50.31 15.09 -4.82
N THR A 16 50.92 15.07 -6.01
CA THR A 16 51.30 16.24 -6.81
C THR A 16 50.37 16.49 -8.00
N ARG A 17 49.12 16.02 -7.92
CA ARG A 17 48.14 16.18 -9.01
C ARG A 17 47.71 17.64 -9.19
N GLU A 18 47.55 18.04 -10.44
CA GLU A 18 47.01 19.34 -10.81
C GLU A 18 45.53 19.22 -11.13
N TYR A 19 44.72 20.07 -10.49
CA TYR A 19 43.29 20.14 -10.75
C TYR A 19 42.79 21.55 -10.55
N TYR A 20 41.62 21.82 -11.11
CA TYR A 20 40.93 23.09 -10.95
C TYR A 20 39.42 22.90 -11.06
N TRP A 21 38.67 23.92 -10.67
CA TRP A 21 37.22 23.90 -10.69
C TRP A 21 36.68 24.99 -11.61
N THR A 22 35.58 24.68 -12.28
CA THR A 22 34.77 25.67 -12.98
C THR A 22 33.30 25.48 -12.64
N GLY A 23 32.49 26.46 -13.01
CA GLY A 23 31.06 26.27 -12.95
C GLY A 23 30.28 27.31 -13.72
N THR A 24 28.98 27.06 -13.78
CA THR A 24 28.02 27.91 -14.49
C THR A 24 26.81 28.17 -13.62
N ILE A 25 26.32 29.40 -13.63
CA ILE A 25 25.07 29.82 -13.00
C ILE A 25 24.11 30.21 -14.12
N VAL A 26 22.93 29.61 -14.15
CA VAL A 26 21.87 29.91 -15.12
C VAL A 26 20.65 30.39 -14.36
N THR A 27 20.27 31.67 -14.55
CA THR A 27 19.10 32.24 -13.89
C THR A 27 17.81 31.69 -14.49
N THR A 28 16.69 31.85 -13.78
CA THR A 28 15.34 31.50 -14.26
C THR A 28 14.95 32.24 -15.55
N TYR A 29 15.54 33.42 -15.81
CA TYR A 29 15.39 34.17 -17.06
C TYR A 29 16.34 33.73 -18.18
N GLY A 30 17.13 32.67 -17.97
CA GLY A 30 18.06 32.10 -18.95
C GLY A 30 19.40 32.84 -19.08
N THR A 31 19.70 33.78 -18.19
CA THR A 31 21.00 34.47 -18.19
C THR A 31 22.07 33.53 -17.66
N ARG A 32 23.15 33.36 -18.42
CA ARG A 32 24.27 32.45 -18.08
C ARG A 32 25.48 33.24 -17.60
N TYR A 33 25.96 32.91 -16.41
CA TYR A 33 27.25 33.34 -15.87
C TYR A 33 28.19 32.14 -15.75
N THR A 34 29.47 32.34 -16.00
CA THR A 34 30.51 31.33 -15.82
C THR A 34 31.53 31.83 -14.82
N PHE A 35 32.15 30.91 -14.08
CA PHE A 35 33.24 31.24 -13.16
C PHE A 35 34.35 30.20 -13.26
N GLN A 36 35.57 30.66 -13.06
CA GLN A 36 36.80 29.90 -13.07
C GLN A 36 37.29 29.68 -11.64
N ASN A 37 38.30 28.83 -11.48
CA ASN A 37 38.88 28.50 -10.18
C ASN A 37 39.37 29.74 -9.40
N ALA A 38 39.86 30.77 -10.11
CA ALA A 38 40.34 32.02 -9.52
C ALA A 38 39.22 32.89 -8.93
N ASP A 39 37.98 32.68 -9.38
CA ASP A 39 36.82 33.43 -8.90
C ASP A 39 36.27 32.86 -7.58
N ILE A 40 36.71 31.67 -7.18
CA ILE A 40 36.24 30.98 -5.97
C ILE A 40 37.07 31.43 -4.76
N LEU A 41 36.42 31.94 -3.73
CA LEU A 41 37.08 32.30 -2.47
C LEU A 41 37.64 31.03 -1.80
N LYS A 42 38.94 31.01 -1.53
CA LYS A 42 39.63 29.85 -0.96
C LYS A 42 39.00 29.40 0.37
N GLY A 43 38.69 28.10 0.47
CA GLY A 43 38.16 27.47 1.69
C GLY A 43 36.69 27.79 2.01
N SER A 44 35.99 28.48 1.11
CA SER A 44 34.59 28.90 1.32
C SER A 44 33.55 27.97 0.70
N ALA A 45 33.99 26.96 -0.05
CA ALA A 45 33.12 26.21 -0.93
C ALA A 45 33.22 24.69 -0.70
N TYR A 46 32.07 24.04 -0.69
CA TYR A 46 31.94 22.60 -0.50
C TYR A 46 30.68 22.06 -1.19
N ILE A 47 30.68 20.76 -1.41
CA ILE A 47 29.49 19.96 -1.71
C ILE A 47 29.40 18.89 -0.64
N ASN A 48 28.24 18.74 -0.01
CA ASN A 48 27.98 17.64 0.90
C ASN A 48 26.77 16.83 0.41
N HIS A 49 26.75 15.54 0.74
CA HIS A 49 25.64 14.67 0.44
C HIS A 49 25.63 13.51 1.42
N LYS A 50 24.44 13.06 1.80
CA LYS A 50 24.21 11.97 2.76
C LYS A 50 23.09 11.07 2.28
N SER A 51 23.22 9.76 2.48
CA SER A 51 22.17 8.77 2.26
C SER A 51 21.55 8.28 3.57
N CYS A 52 22.00 8.78 4.72
CA CYS A 52 21.43 8.47 6.05
C CYS A 52 21.35 9.76 6.87
N SER A 53 20.30 9.89 7.66
CA SER A 53 19.99 11.10 8.42
C SER A 53 20.41 10.98 9.89
N ALA A 54 20.44 9.75 10.40
CA ALA A 54 20.91 9.39 11.74
C ALA A 54 22.27 8.67 11.71
N ASP A 55 22.75 8.30 12.91
CA ASP A 55 23.96 7.49 13.11
C ASP A 55 23.77 6.00 12.73
N GLU A 56 22.73 5.66 11.97
CA GLU A 56 22.40 4.31 11.50
C GLU A 56 22.04 4.31 10.02
N MET A 57 22.24 3.17 9.35
CA MET A 57 21.80 2.99 7.98
C MET A 57 20.27 3.09 7.88
N GLU A 58 19.80 3.88 6.91
CA GLU A 58 18.39 4.07 6.62
C GLU A 58 18.05 3.53 5.22
N LEU A 59 16.86 2.98 5.07
CA LEU A 59 16.23 2.71 3.78
C LEU A 59 15.18 3.78 3.47
N GLY A 60 14.98 4.06 2.20
CA GLY A 60 14.02 5.05 1.72
C GLY A 60 14.50 6.49 1.78
N SER A 61 15.71 6.76 2.25
CA SER A 61 16.18 8.13 2.44
C SER A 61 16.14 8.96 1.13
N VAL A 62 15.74 10.22 1.29
CA VAL A 62 15.47 11.22 0.24
C VAL A 62 16.14 12.55 0.60
N ASN A 63 17.41 12.46 0.98
CA ASN A 63 18.21 13.60 1.41
C ASN A 63 18.66 14.42 0.20
N ALA A 64 18.57 15.75 0.31
CA ALA A 64 19.09 16.66 -0.71
C ALA A 64 20.60 16.87 -0.51
N ALA A 65 21.38 16.80 -1.58
CA ALA A 65 22.77 17.26 -1.56
C ALA A 65 22.82 18.79 -1.43
N GLU A 66 23.75 19.32 -0.62
CA GLU A 66 23.95 20.75 -0.44
C GLU A 66 25.25 21.20 -1.12
N MET A 67 25.19 22.38 -1.72
CA MET A 67 26.34 23.09 -2.24
C MET A 67 26.40 24.48 -1.62
N LYS A 68 27.60 24.85 -1.17
CA LYS A 68 27.93 26.20 -0.78
C LYS A 68 29.13 26.68 -1.58
N ILE A 69 29.06 27.89 -2.13
CA ILE A 69 30.18 28.50 -2.84
C ILE A 69 30.20 30.01 -2.64
N THR A 70 31.39 30.57 -2.39
CA THR A 70 31.57 32.03 -2.37
C THR A 70 32.42 32.49 -3.55
N LEU A 71 31.91 33.42 -4.32
CA LEU A 71 32.51 33.92 -5.56
C LEU A 71 32.92 35.39 -5.45
N PHE A 72 34.03 35.77 -6.08
CA PHE A 72 34.41 37.15 -6.34
C PHE A 72 33.64 37.71 -7.54
N ASN A 73 32.34 37.92 -7.38
CA ASN A 73 31.48 38.42 -8.44
C ASN A 73 30.62 39.59 -7.98
N ASN A 74 30.03 40.30 -8.95
CA ASN A 74 29.08 41.39 -8.70
C ASN A 74 27.72 41.12 -9.38
N ILE A 75 27.35 39.85 -9.55
CA ILE A 75 26.06 39.45 -10.14
C ILE A 75 24.92 39.93 -9.23
N ASP A 76 23.86 40.53 -9.77
CA ASP A 76 22.73 40.95 -8.96
C ASP A 76 22.07 39.76 -8.23
N ARG A 77 22.17 39.74 -6.89
CA ARG A 77 21.70 38.62 -6.05
C ARG A 77 20.19 38.37 -6.18
N TYR A 78 19.40 39.39 -6.50
CA TYR A 78 17.95 39.25 -6.62
C TYR A 78 17.54 38.48 -7.88
N THR A 79 18.48 38.26 -8.81
CA THR A 79 18.27 37.45 -10.02
C THR A 79 18.63 35.97 -9.84
N LEU A 80 19.12 35.59 -8.64
CA LEU A 80 19.74 34.29 -8.42
C LEU A 80 18.87 33.30 -7.63
N MET A 81 17.74 33.72 -7.06
CA MET A 81 16.78 32.77 -6.50
C MET A 81 16.36 31.78 -7.58
N ASP A 82 16.35 30.49 -7.26
CA ASP A 82 16.03 29.38 -8.16
C ASP A 82 16.98 29.24 -9.38
N ALA A 83 18.12 29.93 -9.38
CA ALA A 83 19.12 29.77 -10.43
C ALA A 83 19.80 28.39 -10.32
N GLU A 84 20.12 27.78 -11.47
CA GLU A 84 20.82 26.51 -11.55
C GLU A 84 22.33 26.73 -11.53
N VAL A 85 23.02 26.11 -10.58
CA VAL A 85 24.48 26.07 -10.49
C VAL A 85 24.98 24.67 -10.86
N ARG A 86 25.92 24.62 -11.79
CA ARG A 86 26.68 23.41 -12.13
C ARG A 86 28.14 23.63 -11.78
N LEU A 87 28.74 22.61 -11.17
CA LEU A 87 30.17 22.58 -10.81
C LEU A 87 30.85 21.43 -11.53
N THR A 88 32.06 21.67 -12.01
CA THR A 88 32.88 20.65 -12.67
C THR A 88 34.27 20.65 -12.06
N TYR A 89 34.73 19.45 -11.70
CA TYR A 89 36.10 19.17 -11.30
C TYR A 89 36.91 18.74 -12.53
N HIS A 90 38.07 19.35 -12.72
CA HIS A 90 38.95 19.07 -13.84
C HIS A 90 40.27 18.49 -13.32
N LEU A 91 40.58 17.25 -13.68
CA LEU A 91 41.86 16.62 -13.35
C LEU A 91 42.79 16.65 -14.57
N ARG A 92 43.99 17.22 -14.41
CA ARG A 92 45.02 17.15 -15.44
C ARG A 92 45.72 15.79 -15.38
N ILE A 93 45.52 14.98 -16.40
CA ILE A 93 46.14 13.64 -16.52
C ILE A 93 47.59 13.79 -17.00
N ASP A 94 47.79 14.57 -18.06
CA ASP A 94 49.08 14.93 -18.63
C ASP A 94 49.04 16.36 -19.22
N GLU A 95 50.08 16.79 -19.94
CA GLU A 95 50.18 18.16 -20.47
C GLU A 95 49.01 18.56 -21.39
N ASN A 96 48.42 17.61 -22.11
CA ASN A 96 47.40 17.86 -23.14
C ASN A 96 46.01 17.28 -22.79
N THR A 97 45.93 16.44 -21.75
CA THR A 97 44.72 15.70 -21.41
C THR A 97 44.16 16.13 -20.06
N VAL A 98 42.92 16.59 -20.07
CA VAL A 98 42.13 16.90 -18.87
C VAL A 98 40.88 16.03 -18.89
N GLU A 99 40.54 15.45 -17.74
CA GLU A 99 39.32 14.66 -17.56
C GLU A 99 38.40 15.36 -16.56
N ASP A 100 37.11 15.43 -16.92
CA ASP A 100 36.11 16.21 -16.22
C ASP A 100 35.15 15.33 -15.42
N VAL A 101 34.87 15.73 -14.19
CA VAL A 101 33.86 15.11 -13.33
C VAL A 101 32.80 16.17 -12.99
N PRO A 102 31.56 16.05 -13.49
CA PRO A 102 30.46 16.90 -13.06
C PRO A 102 30.13 16.60 -11.59
N MET A 103 29.89 17.64 -10.81
CA MET A 103 29.75 17.54 -9.35
C MET A 103 28.31 17.74 -8.86
N GLY A 104 27.36 17.89 -9.77
CA GLY A 104 25.94 17.99 -9.46
C GLY A 104 25.30 19.24 -10.06
N VAL A 105 23.98 19.28 -9.93
CA VAL A 105 23.11 20.37 -10.37
C VAL A 105 22.37 20.89 -9.14
N PHE A 106 22.61 22.14 -8.78
CA PHE A 106 22.09 22.74 -7.53
C PHE A 106 21.20 23.93 -7.86
N ILE A 107 20.09 24.06 -7.16
CA ILE A 107 19.16 25.18 -7.21
C ILE A 107 19.51 26.14 -6.06
N VAL A 108 19.78 27.39 -6.39
CA VAL A 108 20.13 28.42 -5.40
C VAL A 108 18.91 28.75 -4.54
N THR A 109 19.05 28.61 -3.23
CA THR A 109 18.06 29.00 -2.23
C THR A 109 18.47 30.27 -1.48
N GLU A 110 19.78 30.52 -1.36
CA GLU A 110 20.29 31.73 -0.71
C GLU A 110 21.39 32.40 -1.53
N ALA A 111 21.33 33.73 -1.61
CA ALA A 111 22.33 34.56 -2.28
C ALA A 111 22.74 35.76 -1.40
N ASN A 112 23.81 35.58 -0.64
CA ASN A 112 24.27 36.51 0.39
C ASN A 112 25.42 37.40 -0.13
N ARG A 113 25.22 38.73 -0.12
CA ARG A 113 26.23 39.70 -0.56
C ARG A 113 27.11 40.14 0.61
N ASN A 114 28.41 40.00 0.44
CA ASN A 114 29.45 40.59 1.28
C ASN A 114 30.19 41.71 0.52
N ILE A 115 31.12 42.42 1.17
CA ILE A 115 31.80 43.62 0.62
C ILE A 115 32.43 43.37 -0.77
N LYS A 116 32.96 42.17 -1.04
CA LYS A 116 33.61 41.82 -2.31
C LYS A 116 33.21 40.45 -2.87
N THR A 117 32.28 39.77 -2.22
CA THR A 117 31.94 38.40 -2.55
C THR A 117 30.44 38.17 -2.53
N LEU A 118 30.03 37.13 -3.24
CA LEU A 118 28.70 36.59 -3.25
C LEU A 118 28.76 35.14 -2.77
N GLU A 119 28.12 34.86 -1.67
CA GLU A 119 27.94 33.50 -1.16
C GLU A 119 26.61 32.96 -1.68
N LEU A 120 26.66 31.77 -2.29
CA LEU A 120 25.51 31.03 -2.75
C LEU A 120 25.40 29.74 -1.93
N VAL A 121 24.19 29.47 -1.46
CA VAL A 121 23.79 28.16 -0.93
C VAL A 121 22.70 27.62 -1.84
N GLY A 122 22.80 26.34 -2.17
CA GLY A 122 21.81 25.66 -2.97
C GLY A 122 21.77 24.18 -2.68
N TYR A 123 20.65 23.57 -3.05
CA TYR A 123 20.41 22.15 -2.88
C TYR A 123 20.15 21.50 -4.23
N ASP A 124 20.33 20.19 -4.34
CA ASP A 124 19.98 19.49 -5.55
C ASP A 124 18.46 19.53 -5.85
N ARG A 125 18.08 18.86 -6.94
CA ARG A 125 16.68 18.83 -7.41
C ARG A 125 15.74 18.03 -6.51
N MET A 126 16.19 17.48 -5.38
CA MET A 126 15.32 16.85 -4.38
C MET A 126 14.30 17.85 -3.82
N LEU A 127 14.65 19.14 -3.74
CA LEU A 127 13.71 20.21 -3.34
C LEU A 127 12.47 20.30 -4.23
N LEU A 128 12.56 19.90 -5.50
CA LEU A 128 11.42 19.93 -6.43
C LEU A 128 10.33 18.93 -6.04
N LEU A 129 10.66 17.96 -5.17
CA LEU A 129 9.72 16.94 -4.68
C LEU A 129 8.91 17.40 -3.46
N ASP A 130 9.18 18.58 -2.90
CA ASP A 130 8.38 19.16 -1.79
C ASP A 130 7.01 19.68 -2.26
N LYS A 131 6.67 19.44 -3.53
CA LYS A 131 5.36 19.74 -4.09
C LYS A 131 4.29 18.86 -3.43
N GLU A 132 3.15 19.48 -3.13
CA GLU A 132 1.98 18.83 -2.54
C GLU A 132 1.53 17.60 -3.36
N PHE A 133 1.24 16.52 -2.65
CA PHE A 133 0.69 15.29 -3.19
C PHE A 133 -0.81 15.24 -2.93
N SER A 134 -1.62 15.57 -3.94
CA SER A 134 -3.08 15.67 -3.82
C SER A 134 -3.84 14.44 -4.36
N VAL A 135 -3.15 13.32 -4.61
CA VAL A 135 -3.77 12.12 -5.18
C VAL A 135 -4.33 11.25 -4.06
N THR A 136 -5.64 11.05 -4.03
CA THR A 136 -6.34 10.36 -2.93
C THR A 136 -6.18 8.85 -2.98
N ASP A 137 -6.14 8.27 -4.19
CA ASP A 137 -5.93 6.84 -4.40
C ASP A 137 -5.00 6.64 -5.60
N MET A 138 -3.94 5.87 -5.42
CA MET A 138 -2.97 5.57 -6.46
C MET A 138 -2.57 4.10 -6.39
N VAL A 139 -2.61 3.40 -7.52
CA VAL A 139 -2.12 2.02 -7.64
C VAL A 139 -1.19 1.93 -8.84
N GLY A 140 -0.01 1.36 -8.66
CA GLY A 140 0.94 1.21 -9.76
C GLY A 140 2.18 0.42 -9.39
N THR A 141 2.92 0.02 -10.42
CA THR A 141 4.29 -0.47 -10.26
C THR A 141 5.22 0.67 -9.89
N PRO A 142 6.39 0.40 -9.28
CA PRO A 142 7.36 1.44 -8.95
C PRO A 142 7.69 2.39 -10.09
N TYR A 143 7.86 1.87 -11.32
CA TYR A 143 8.16 2.73 -12.46
C TYR A 143 6.99 3.67 -12.81
N GLN A 144 5.74 3.20 -12.76
CA GLN A 144 4.57 4.04 -13.02
C GLN A 144 4.43 5.15 -11.98
N ILE A 145 4.68 4.84 -10.71
CA ILE A 145 4.65 5.82 -9.61
C ILE A 145 5.76 6.85 -9.79
N LEU A 146 7.00 6.41 -10.07
CA LEU A 146 8.14 7.30 -10.32
C LEU A 146 7.90 8.18 -11.57
N HIS A 147 7.28 7.64 -12.62
CA HIS A 147 6.96 8.38 -13.83
C HIS A 147 5.92 9.48 -13.56
N LEU A 148 4.84 9.15 -12.84
CA LEU A 148 3.83 10.13 -12.44
C LEU A 148 4.44 11.24 -11.58
N MET A 149 5.29 10.88 -10.62
CA MET A 149 6.04 11.84 -9.81
C MET A 149 6.94 12.73 -10.67
N ALA A 150 7.61 12.15 -11.67
CA ALA A 150 8.49 12.88 -12.56
C ALA A 150 7.75 13.93 -13.39
N GLU A 151 6.58 13.59 -13.93
CA GLU A 151 5.69 14.52 -14.61
C GLU A 151 5.16 15.59 -13.66
N ALA A 152 4.72 15.20 -12.47
CA ALA A 152 4.16 16.11 -11.49
C ALA A 152 5.18 17.15 -10.98
N CYS A 153 6.43 16.75 -10.79
CA CYS A 153 7.50 17.60 -10.23
C CYS A 153 8.43 18.21 -11.28
N GLY A 154 8.28 17.85 -12.56
CA GLY A 154 9.15 18.34 -13.65
C GLY A 154 10.59 17.83 -13.55
N ILE A 155 10.80 16.61 -13.04
CA ILE A 155 12.11 15.98 -12.93
C ILE A 155 12.30 14.90 -14.00
N VAL A 156 13.52 14.39 -14.12
CA VAL A 156 13.87 13.33 -15.08
C VAL A 156 14.41 12.13 -14.31
N LEU A 157 13.96 10.93 -14.66
CA LEU A 157 14.49 9.67 -14.12
C LEU A 157 15.75 9.25 -14.88
N GLU A 158 16.77 8.76 -14.17
CA GLU A 158 17.96 8.18 -14.79
C GLU A 158 17.70 6.74 -15.27
N GLN A 159 16.98 5.96 -14.47
CA GLN A 159 16.73 4.54 -14.74
C GLN A 159 15.52 4.33 -15.66
N SER A 160 15.70 3.45 -16.65
CA SER A 160 14.62 2.90 -17.48
C SER A 160 13.69 1.98 -16.69
N GLU A 161 12.51 1.69 -17.26
CA GLU A 161 11.55 0.75 -16.67
C GLU A 161 12.18 -0.63 -16.40
N GLN A 162 13.01 -1.13 -17.31
CA GLN A 162 13.66 -2.43 -17.16
C GLN A 162 14.67 -2.42 -16.00
N GLN A 163 15.40 -1.32 -15.82
CA GLN A 163 16.33 -1.17 -14.70
C GLN A 163 15.59 -1.10 -13.36
N ILE A 164 14.48 -0.36 -13.30
CA ILE A 164 13.63 -0.31 -12.10
C ILE A 164 13.03 -1.68 -11.78
N LYS A 165 12.53 -2.42 -12.78
CA LYS A 165 12.01 -3.79 -12.61
C LYS A 165 13.05 -4.78 -12.09
N ALA A 166 14.33 -4.54 -12.35
CA ALA A 166 15.42 -5.39 -11.88
C ALA A 166 15.78 -5.15 -10.40
N LEU A 167 15.34 -4.03 -9.81
CA LEU A 167 15.55 -3.75 -8.38
C LEU A 167 14.64 -4.64 -7.51
N THR A 168 14.97 -4.73 -6.22
CA THR A 168 14.13 -5.44 -5.24
C THR A 168 12.72 -4.86 -5.26
N ASN A 169 11.71 -5.74 -5.37
CA ASN A 169 10.30 -5.38 -5.46
C ASN A 169 9.94 -4.47 -6.66
N GLY A 170 10.82 -4.34 -7.66
CA GLY A 170 10.61 -3.49 -8.85
C GLY A 170 9.44 -3.89 -9.75
N THR A 171 8.95 -5.12 -9.62
CA THR A 171 7.80 -5.67 -10.36
C THR A 171 6.52 -5.76 -9.52
N GLU A 172 6.59 -5.43 -8.23
CA GLU A 172 5.41 -5.44 -7.36
C GLU A 172 4.48 -4.27 -7.69
N THR A 173 3.23 -4.40 -7.27
CA THR A 173 2.26 -3.31 -7.36
C THR A 173 2.07 -2.74 -5.97
N PHE A 174 2.23 -1.42 -5.85
CA PHE A 174 2.01 -0.68 -4.61
C PHE A 174 0.74 0.16 -4.72
N SER A 175 0.15 0.45 -3.56
CA SER A 175 -1.07 1.24 -3.47
C SER A 175 -0.98 2.25 -2.35
N ILE A 176 -1.46 3.46 -2.62
CA ILE A 176 -1.70 4.53 -1.64
C ILE A 176 -3.21 4.76 -1.60
N TYR A 177 -3.78 4.84 -0.40
CA TYR A 177 -5.22 5.04 -0.15
C TYR A 177 -5.42 6.25 0.75
N THR A 178 -6.62 6.83 0.79
CA THR A 178 -6.95 8.07 1.51
C THR A 178 -6.50 8.16 2.98
N ASP A 179 -6.39 7.04 3.70
CA ASP A 179 -6.00 7.00 5.12
C ASP A 179 -4.48 6.98 5.32
N ASN A 180 -3.75 7.80 4.56
CA ASN A 180 -2.28 7.90 4.62
C ASN A 180 -1.84 9.30 5.11
N ASP A 181 -0.61 9.40 5.58
CA ASP A 181 0.00 10.65 6.10
C ASP A 181 1.03 11.24 5.11
N ILE A 182 0.79 11.10 3.80
CA ILE A 182 1.68 11.57 2.74
C ILE A 182 1.24 12.98 2.35
N GLU A 183 2.14 13.96 2.55
CA GLU A 183 1.88 15.36 2.21
C GLU A 183 2.53 15.76 0.87
N THR A 184 3.69 15.19 0.56
CA THR A 184 4.51 15.60 -0.59
C THR A 184 4.93 14.42 -1.49
N TRP A 185 5.35 14.74 -2.72
CA TRP A 185 5.96 13.75 -3.60
C TRP A 185 7.26 13.17 -3.04
N ARG A 186 7.97 13.93 -2.19
CA ARG A 186 9.14 13.45 -1.47
C ARG A 186 8.78 12.32 -0.50
N ASP A 187 7.64 12.41 0.19
CA ASP A 187 7.15 11.35 1.08
C ASP A 187 6.78 10.08 0.28
N VAL A 188 6.13 10.25 -0.87
CA VAL A 188 5.86 9.13 -1.81
C VAL A 188 7.16 8.43 -2.20
N LEU A 189 8.18 9.21 -2.59
CA LEU A 189 9.48 8.67 -2.96
C LEU A 189 10.15 7.96 -1.79
N PHE A 190 10.07 8.50 -0.57
CA PHE A 190 10.63 7.89 0.63
C PHE A 190 10.05 6.50 0.85
N TYR A 191 8.72 6.39 0.89
CA TYR A 191 8.04 5.13 1.12
C TYR A 191 8.27 4.11 0.01
N LEU A 192 8.27 4.57 -1.25
CA LEU A 192 8.52 3.70 -2.40
C LEU A 192 9.97 3.17 -2.39
N ALA A 193 10.95 4.05 -2.20
CA ALA A 193 12.36 3.66 -2.14
C ALA A 193 12.61 2.69 -0.98
N GLN A 194 11.97 2.91 0.17
CA GLN A 194 12.06 2.00 1.31
C GLN A 194 11.51 0.61 0.97
N ALA A 195 10.32 0.55 0.35
CA ALA A 195 9.69 -0.71 -0.08
C ALA A 195 10.51 -1.46 -1.14
N MET A 196 11.36 -0.74 -1.88
CA MET A 196 12.30 -1.29 -2.86
C MET A 196 13.70 -1.60 -2.30
N CYS A 197 13.90 -1.48 -0.98
CA CYS A 197 15.23 -1.63 -0.36
C CYS A 197 16.28 -0.69 -0.96
N CYS A 198 15.88 0.53 -1.32
CA CYS A 198 16.70 1.55 -1.95
C CYS A 198 16.79 2.81 -1.08
N PHE A 199 17.72 3.70 -1.43
CA PHE A 199 17.64 5.13 -1.16
C PHE A 199 17.58 5.88 -2.50
N ALA A 200 17.07 7.11 -2.47
CA ALA A 200 16.94 7.94 -3.66
C ALA A 200 17.95 9.09 -3.64
N SER A 201 18.52 9.41 -4.80
CA SER A 201 19.45 10.54 -4.96
C SER A 201 19.31 11.17 -6.34
N PHE A 202 19.64 12.44 -6.46
CA PHE A 202 19.87 13.05 -7.77
C PHE A 202 21.33 12.83 -8.20
N ASN A 203 21.51 12.28 -9.39
CA ASN A 203 22.83 12.05 -9.95
C ASN A 203 23.50 13.36 -10.39
N ARG A 204 24.76 13.26 -10.84
CA ARG A 204 25.57 14.42 -11.23
C ARG A 204 24.97 15.25 -12.38
N GLU A 205 24.08 14.67 -13.17
CA GLU A 205 23.36 15.33 -14.28
C GLU A 205 22.03 15.96 -13.85
N GLY A 206 21.63 15.80 -12.59
CA GLY A 206 20.36 16.31 -12.07
C GLY A 206 19.15 15.42 -12.41
N LYS A 207 19.36 14.10 -12.57
CA LYS A 207 18.31 13.11 -12.76
C LYS A 207 18.15 12.24 -11.51
N LEU A 208 16.93 11.86 -11.20
CA LEU A 208 16.61 11.01 -10.05
C LEU A 208 17.00 9.56 -10.32
N GLU A 209 17.69 8.94 -9.37
CA GLU A 209 18.05 7.52 -9.37
C GLU A 209 17.76 6.86 -8.03
N LEU A 210 17.35 5.59 -8.06
CA LEU A 210 17.24 4.70 -6.92
C LEU A 210 18.49 3.80 -6.83
N LYS A 211 19.17 3.86 -5.69
CA LYS A 211 20.37 3.09 -5.40
C LYS A 211 20.10 2.07 -4.29
N GLN A 212 20.58 0.85 -4.48
CA GLN A 212 20.61 -0.17 -3.43
C GLN A 212 22.01 -0.22 -2.83
N TYR A 213 22.09 -0.35 -1.51
CA TYR A 213 23.36 -0.71 -0.87
C TYR A 213 23.80 -2.09 -1.36
N GLY A 214 25.10 -2.24 -1.58
CA GLY A 214 25.70 -3.47 -2.08
C GLY A 214 27.17 -3.57 -1.70
N MET A 215 27.82 -4.68 -2.00
CA MET A 215 29.17 -5.00 -1.50
C MET A 215 30.29 -4.84 -2.54
N ASN A 216 30.03 -4.17 -3.67
CA ASN A 216 30.99 -4.09 -4.77
C ASN A 216 31.99 -2.95 -4.54
N PRO A 217 33.27 -3.22 -4.22
CA PRO A 217 34.24 -2.16 -3.98
C PRO A 217 34.60 -1.43 -5.29
N VAL A 218 34.58 -0.10 -5.27
CA VAL A 218 34.87 0.75 -6.43
C VAL A 218 36.23 1.44 -6.36
N PHE A 219 36.80 1.57 -5.17
CA PHE A 219 38.06 2.29 -4.97
C PHE A 219 38.83 1.83 -3.73
N GLU A 220 40.16 1.95 -3.78
CA GLU A 220 41.05 1.66 -2.66
C GLU A 220 41.70 2.96 -2.15
N VAL A 221 41.56 3.20 -0.84
CA VAL A 221 42.17 4.34 -0.14
C VAL A 221 43.32 3.83 0.73
N ASN A 222 44.55 4.22 0.40
CA ASN A 222 45.74 3.86 1.15
C ASN A 222 45.98 4.81 2.35
N ASN A 223 46.78 4.39 3.35
CA ASN A 223 47.07 5.19 4.54
C ASN A 223 47.77 6.52 4.21
N THR A 224 48.60 6.55 3.16
CA THR A 224 49.28 7.76 2.68
C THR A 224 48.32 8.81 2.13
N HIS A 225 47.11 8.40 1.74
CA HIS A 225 46.07 9.29 1.21
C HIS A 225 45.14 9.82 2.30
N ARG A 226 45.27 9.33 3.56
CA ARG A 226 44.39 9.70 4.68
C ARG A 226 45.11 10.69 5.60
N PHE A 227 44.46 11.81 5.87
CA PHE A 227 44.93 12.80 6.86
C PHE A 227 44.44 12.43 8.26
N THR A 228 43.20 11.95 8.36
CA THR A 228 42.60 11.44 9.59
C THR A 228 41.74 10.23 9.25
N SER A 229 41.63 9.28 10.18
CA SER A 229 40.74 8.14 10.02
C SER A 229 40.37 7.53 11.38
N SER A 230 39.11 7.16 11.53
CA SER A 230 38.56 6.35 12.62
C SER A 230 37.77 5.20 11.99
N PHE A 231 37.99 3.99 12.49
CA PHE A 231 37.32 2.76 12.04
C PHE A 231 36.76 2.06 13.28
N SER A 232 35.52 1.60 13.19
CA SER A 232 34.87 0.89 14.30
C SER A 232 35.45 -0.51 14.47
N ASP A 233 35.38 -1.04 15.69
CA ASP A 233 35.82 -2.41 16.04
C ASP A 233 34.75 -3.48 15.74
N PHE A 234 33.66 -3.10 15.09
CA PHE A 234 32.54 -3.97 14.74
C PHE A 234 32.10 -3.75 13.30
N LYS A 235 31.41 -4.76 12.78
CA LYS A 235 30.72 -4.69 11.48
C LYS A 235 29.23 -4.50 11.69
N THR A 236 28.64 -3.65 10.87
CA THR A 236 27.18 -3.47 10.79
C THR A 236 26.63 -4.46 9.78
N ARG A 237 25.65 -5.27 10.19
CA ARG A 237 24.89 -6.20 9.34
C ARG A 237 23.49 -6.42 9.91
N TYR A 238 22.55 -6.81 9.07
CA TYR A 238 21.13 -6.98 9.43
C TYR A 238 20.68 -8.43 9.20
N THR A 239 20.00 -9.01 10.19
CA THR A 239 19.44 -10.39 10.13
C THR A 239 17.93 -10.42 10.29
N ALA A 240 17.31 -9.27 10.55
CA ALA A 240 15.88 -9.14 10.69
C ALA A 240 15.37 -7.80 10.15
N VAL A 241 14.09 -7.78 9.79
CA VAL A 241 13.34 -6.58 9.40
C VAL A 241 12.05 -6.55 10.19
N SER A 242 11.70 -5.39 10.73
CA SER A 242 10.38 -5.13 11.32
C SER A 242 9.62 -4.09 10.50
N SER A 243 8.33 -4.32 10.30
CA SER A 243 7.40 -3.38 9.65
C SER A 243 6.17 -3.21 10.52
N THR A 244 5.71 -1.99 10.74
CA THR A 244 4.49 -1.73 11.52
C THR A 244 3.30 -1.70 10.59
N ASN A 245 2.30 -2.53 10.89
CA ASN A 245 1.03 -2.52 10.19
C ASN A 245 0.14 -1.40 10.75
N LEU A 246 -0.23 -0.43 9.95
CA LEU A 246 -1.06 0.73 10.31
C LEU A 246 -2.46 0.32 10.78
N ARG A 247 -3.03 -0.76 10.24
CA ARG A 247 -4.41 -1.18 10.58
C ARG A 247 -4.49 -1.88 11.93
N THR A 248 -3.56 -2.80 12.19
CA THR A 248 -3.52 -3.55 13.45
C THR A 248 -2.64 -2.87 14.50
N GLN A 249 -1.89 -1.84 14.12
CA GLN A 249 -0.86 -1.20 14.93
C GLN A 249 0.22 -2.18 15.45
N MET A 250 0.31 -3.38 14.85
CA MET A 250 1.26 -4.42 15.26
C MET A 250 2.53 -4.39 14.40
N ALA A 251 3.67 -4.61 15.04
CA ALA A 251 4.94 -4.82 14.35
C ALA A 251 5.01 -6.27 13.83
N GLU A 252 5.05 -6.43 12.51
CA GLU A 252 5.37 -7.68 11.82
C GLU A 252 6.91 -7.85 11.84
N TYR A 253 7.40 -8.98 12.36
CA TYR A 253 8.82 -9.27 12.51
C TYR A 253 9.23 -10.45 11.63
N TYR A 254 10.22 -10.24 10.76
CA TYR A 254 10.76 -11.26 9.87
C TYR A 254 12.27 -11.35 10.08
N ALA A 255 12.78 -12.57 10.29
CA ALA A 255 14.19 -12.81 10.54
C ALA A 255 14.71 -14.01 9.76
N LEU A 256 16.02 -14.04 9.53
CA LEU A 256 16.72 -15.21 9.02
C LEU A 256 16.70 -16.35 10.05
N GLU A 257 17.09 -17.55 9.62
CA GLU A 257 17.22 -18.71 10.52
C GLU A 257 18.17 -18.43 11.69
N THR A 258 19.26 -17.71 11.42
CA THR A 258 20.15 -17.18 12.46
C THR A 258 19.92 -15.69 12.60
N ASP A 259 19.30 -15.30 13.71
CA ASP A 259 19.02 -13.91 14.06
C ASP A 259 19.99 -13.42 15.16
N ASP A 260 21.19 -13.05 14.73
CA ASP A 260 22.30 -12.69 15.61
C ASP A 260 22.87 -11.29 15.34
N ALA A 261 22.16 -10.47 14.55
CA ALA A 261 22.56 -9.12 14.21
C ALA A 261 21.49 -8.04 14.43
N LEU A 262 21.53 -6.95 13.66
CA LEU A 262 20.58 -5.85 13.78
C LEU A 262 19.22 -6.19 13.13
N THR A 263 18.17 -5.54 13.63
CA THR A 263 16.84 -5.49 13.00
C THR A 263 16.67 -4.15 12.30
N MET A 264 16.41 -4.15 11.00
CA MET A 264 16.05 -2.93 10.26
C MET A 264 14.58 -2.60 10.53
N ASN A 265 14.31 -1.40 11.05
CA ASN A 265 12.94 -0.97 11.31
C ASN A 265 12.42 -0.12 10.15
N LEU A 266 11.44 -0.63 9.41
CA LEU A 266 10.78 0.10 8.32
C LEU A 266 9.71 1.08 8.84
N GLY A 267 9.32 0.97 10.11
CA GLY A 267 8.26 1.77 10.68
C GLY A 267 6.92 1.53 9.99
N THR A 268 6.09 2.58 9.91
CA THR A 268 4.80 2.54 9.23
C THR A 268 4.96 3.09 7.81
N ASN A 269 4.99 2.20 6.83
CA ASN A 269 5.06 2.56 5.41
C ASN A 269 3.71 2.30 4.72
N PRO A 270 2.96 3.32 4.26
CA PRO A 270 1.64 3.15 3.62
C PRO A 270 1.60 2.13 2.47
N MET A 271 2.69 2.00 1.71
CA MET A 271 2.77 1.06 0.58
C MET A 271 2.96 -0.39 1.02
N LEU A 272 3.38 -0.64 2.26
CA LEU A 272 3.53 -1.96 2.85
C LEU A 272 2.30 -2.40 3.65
N GLN A 273 1.21 -1.64 3.65
CA GLN A 273 0.05 -1.90 4.53
C GLN A 273 -1.03 -2.80 3.91
N TYR A 274 -1.19 -2.72 2.60
CA TYR A 274 -2.33 -3.30 1.91
C TYR A 274 -1.92 -4.54 1.10
N GLY A 275 -2.89 -5.43 0.91
CA GLY A 275 -2.67 -6.74 0.27
C GLY A 275 -2.73 -7.91 1.25
N LEU A 276 -2.71 -9.11 0.70
CA LEU A 276 -2.74 -10.36 1.48
C LEU A 276 -1.49 -10.44 2.37
N GLU A 277 -1.61 -11.07 3.54
CA GLU A 277 -0.47 -11.30 4.45
C GLU A 277 0.70 -11.97 3.73
N ALA A 278 0.41 -12.95 2.86
CA ALA A 278 1.41 -13.62 2.03
C ALA A 278 2.16 -12.65 1.09
N THR A 279 1.49 -11.63 0.56
CA THR A 279 2.11 -10.62 -0.30
C THR A 279 3.00 -9.68 0.50
N ARG A 280 2.52 -9.17 1.65
CA ARG A 280 3.34 -8.32 2.54
C ARG A 280 4.58 -9.06 3.02
N LYS A 281 4.40 -10.28 3.51
CA LYS A 281 5.49 -11.17 3.91
C LYS A 281 6.53 -11.34 2.80
N ARG A 282 6.09 -11.63 1.57
CA ARG A 282 7.00 -11.75 0.42
C ARG A 282 7.81 -10.48 0.15
N ILE A 283 7.16 -9.32 0.18
CA ILE A 283 7.81 -8.02 -0.07
C ILE A 283 8.86 -7.73 1.01
N ILE A 284 8.51 -7.94 2.29
CA ILE A 284 9.39 -7.67 3.44
C ILE A 284 10.54 -8.69 3.49
N GLU A 285 10.28 -9.97 3.22
CA GLU A 285 11.32 -11.01 3.14
C GLU A 285 12.33 -10.70 2.03
N ARG A 286 11.91 -10.17 0.88
CA ARG A 286 12.83 -9.73 -0.18
C ARG A 286 13.71 -8.56 0.26
N ILE A 287 13.18 -7.62 1.05
CA ILE A 287 13.98 -6.55 1.67
C ILE A 287 15.00 -7.18 2.63
N LEU A 288 14.57 -8.08 3.51
CA LEU A 288 15.44 -8.78 4.46
C LEU A 288 16.58 -9.52 3.76
N TYR A 289 16.28 -10.36 2.77
CA TYR A 289 17.31 -11.11 2.06
C TYR A 289 18.29 -10.20 1.34
N LYS A 290 17.83 -9.08 0.78
CA LYS A 290 18.72 -8.12 0.13
C LYS A 290 19.63 -7.39 1.13
N LEU A 291 19.07 -6.96 2.27
CA LEU A 291 19.83 -6.32 3.35
C LEU A 291 20.87 -7.26 3.97
N ALA A 292 20.56 -8.55 4.08
CA ALA A 292 21.44 -9.56 4.66
C ALA A 292 22.72 -9.79 3.85
N GLU A 293 22.73 -9.42 2.56
CA GLU A 293 23.94 -9.46 1.72
C GLU A 293 24.98 -8.37 2.11
N PHE A 294 24.57 -7.37 2.90
CA PHE A 294 25.36 -6.17 3.15
C PHE A 294 25.99 -6.17 4.55
N GLU A 295 27.32 -6.10 4.58
CA GLU A 295 28.12 -6.04 5.81
C GLU A 295 29.26 -5.04 5.63
N TYR A 296 29.39 -4.07 6.52
CA TYR A 296 30.42 -3.04 6.39
C TYR A 296 30.90 -2.53 7.75
N VAL A 297 32.09 -1.92 7.78
CA VAL A 297 32.66 -1.30 8.98
C VAL A 297 32.32 0.20 8.98
N PRO A 298 31.66 0.72 10.02
CA PRO A 298 31.46 2.16 10.16
C PRO A 298 32.78 2.89 10.32
N PHE A 299 32.91 4.05 9.67
CA PHE A 299 34.16 4.80 9.60
C PHE A 299 33.94 6.29 9.42
N ASP A 300 34.97 7.06 9.74
CA ASP A 300 35.12 8.48 9.40
C ASP A 300 36.54 8.70 8.91
N SER A 301 36.72 9.21 7.69
CA SER A 301 38.06 9.51 7.18
C SER A 301 38.09 10.78 6.34
N THR A 302 39.10 11.62 6.61
CA THR A 302 39.45 12.75 5.74
C THR A 302 40.66 12.39 4.88
N THR A 303 40.51 12.53 3.57
CA THR A 303 41.49 12.06 2.57
C THR A 303 41.90 13.19 1.61
N ILE A 304 42.90 12.90 0.76
CA ILE A 304 43.23 13.75 -0.39
C ILE A 304 42.03 13.95 -1.33
N GLY A 305 41.09 13.01 -1.36
CA GLY A 305 39.83 13.08 -2.09
C GLY A 305 39.87 12.54 -3.51
N ASN A 306 38.79 11.85 -3.86
CA ASN A 306 38.41 11.43 -5.20
C ASN A 306 36.98 11.94 -5.48
N PRO A 307 36.82 13.02 -6.27
CA PRO A 307 35.52 13.61 -6.60
C PRO A 307 34.55 12.67 -7.34
N ALA A 308 35.04 11.55 -7.90
CA ALA A 308 34.18 10.56 -8.54
C ALA A 308 33.40 9.67 -7.54
N LEU A 309 33.80 9.63 -6.27
CA LEU A 309 33.09 8.89 -5.22
C LEU A 309 31.76 9.59 -4.88
N ASP A 310 30.76 8.78 -4.56
CA ASP A 310 29.42 9.25 -4.19
C ASP A 310 28.83 8.40 -3.05
N VAL A 311 27.71 8.84 -2.48
CA VAL A 311 26.99 8.05 -1.47
C VAL A 311 26.51 6.71 -2.04
N GLY A 312 26.57 5.67 -1.22
CA GLY A 312 26.32 4.27 -1.59
C GLY A 312 27.54 3.55 -2.17
N ASP A 313 28.64 4.26 -2.48
CA ASP A 313 29.86 3.60 -2.95
C ASP A 313 30.54 2.84 -1.82
N VAL A 314 31.02 1.63 -2.14
CA VAL A 314 31.84 0.83 -1.23
C VAL A 314 33.31 0.98 -1.58
N ILE A 315 34.12 1.27 -0.58
CA ILE A 315 35.57 1.41 -0.72
C ILE A 315 36.29 0.41 0.17
N VAL A 316 37.57 0.19 -0.13
CA VAL A 316 38.49 -0.56 0.74
C VAL A 316 39.53 0.40 1.29
N ASN A 317 39.69 0.44 2.60
CA ASN A 317 40.77 1.19 3.24
C ASN A 317 41.93 0.24 3.55
N ARG A 318 43.13 0.53 3.07
CA ARG A 318 44.32 -0.30 3.34
C ARG A 318 45.37 0.41 4.18
N GLY A 319 46.14 -0.38 4.93
CA GLY A 319 47.28 0.03 5.74
C GLY A 319 46.92 0.83 7.00
N GLY A 320 47.88 0.99 7.91
CA GLY A 320 47.67 1.71 9.16
C GLY A 320 46.71 0.96 10.11
N HIS A 321 45.68 1.65 10.59
CA HIS A 321 44.68 1.11 11.52
C HIS A 321 43.41 0.58 10.83
N ALA A 322 43.41 0.47 9.50
CA ALA A 322 42.30 -0.09 8.74
C ALA A 322 42.43 -1.62 8.66
N ASP A 323 41.31 -2.33 8.73
CA ASP A 323 41.27 -3.78 8.57
C ASP A 323 41.47 -4.16 7.11
N GLU A 324 42.37 -5.10 6.83
CA GLU A 324 42.83 -5.40 5.46
C GLU A 324 41.74 -6.00 4.55
N ASP A 325 40.73 -6.64 5.13
CA ASP A 325 39.64 -7.35 4.41
C ASP A 325 38.24 -6.79 4.72
N SER A 326 38.17 -5.53 5.17
CA SER A 326 36.90 -4.87 5.48
C SER A 326 36.41 -3.96 4.36
N TYR A 327 35.09 -3.90 4.23
CA TYR A 327 34.39 -3.02 3.30
C TYR A 327 33.82 -1.82 4.05
N TYR A 328 33.85 -0.67 3.39
CA TYR A 328 33.46 0.62 3.98
C TYR A 328 32.47 1.30 3.03
N CYS A 329 31.22 1.46 3.46
CA CYS A 329 30.18 2.11 2.65
C CYS A 329 30.12 3.60 2.95
N ILE A 330 30.20 4.43 1.90
CA ILE A 330 30.06 5.88 2.02
C ILE A 330 28.58 6.20 2.16
N THR A 331 28.14 6.56 3.37
CA THR A 331 26.79 7.06 3.64
C THR A 331 26.74 8.58 3.69
N GLU A 332 27.88 9.24 3.81
CA GLU A 332 28.01 10.69 3.75
C GLU A 332 29.37 11.07 3.18
N TYR A 333 29.42 12.12 2.38
CA TYR A 333 30.67 12.77 2.03
C TYR A 333 30.55 14.30 2.06
N GLU A 334 31.68 14.95 2.34
CA GLU A 334 31.90 16.38 2.13
C GLU A 334 33.12 16.54 1.21
N CYS A 335 32.93 17.15 0.04
CA CYS A 335 34.01 17.52 -0.87
C CYS A 335 34.24 19.03 -0.78
N ARG A 336 35.34 19.46 -0.15
CA ARG A 336 35.73 20.87 -0.15
C ARG A 336 36.42 21.23 -1.45
N ILE A 337 35.91 22.25 -2.12
CA ILE A 337 36.51 22.78 -3.36
C ILE A 337 37.90 23.32 -3.04
N ASN A 338 38.91 22.88 -3.80
CA ASN A 338 40.33 23.16 -3.53
C ASN A 338 40.79 22.73 -2.12
N GLY A 339 40.16 21.70 -1.56
CA GLY A 339 40.40 21.23 -0.21
C GLY A 339 40.45 19.71 -0.10
N LYS A 340 40.14 19.22 1.09
CA LYS A 340 40.10 17.79 1.43
C LYS A 340 38.70 17.22 1.18
N GLN A 341 38.60 15.90 1.10
CA GLN A 341 37.32 15.21 1.11
C GLN A 341 37.17 14.39 2.40
N THR A 342 36.04 14.53 3.06
CA THR A 342 35.65 13.71 4.21
C THR A 342 34.63 12.68 3.75
N LEU A 343 34.83 11.43 4.14
CA LEU A 343 33.98 10.28 3.85
C LEU A 343 33.56 9.65 5.17
N LYS A 344 32.28 9.34 5.32
CA LYS A 344 31.75 8.64 6.50
C LYS A 344 30.85 7.49 6.11
N GLY A 345 30.87 6.44 6.91
CA GLY A 345 29.93 5.33 6.90
C GLY A 345 29.33 5.17 8.29
N VAL A 346 28.05 5.48 8.44
CA VAL A 346 27.32 5.34 9.72
C VAL A 346 26.95 3.89 9.99
N GLY A 347 26.77 3.47 11.25
CA GLY A 347 26.29 2.12 11.56
C GLY A 347 26.34 1.79 13.05
N LYS A 348 25.64 0.71 13.42
CA LYS A 348 25.47 0.28 14.82
C LYS A 348 26.10 -1.07 15.10
N ASN A 349 26.53 -1.26 16.34
CA ASN A 349 27.13 -2.51 16.79
C ASN A 349 26.05 -3.57 17.02
N PRO A 350 26.05 -4.69 16.27
CA PRO A 350 25.06 -5.75 16.46
C PRO A 350 25.08 -6.36 17.87
N ARG A 351 26.24 -6.35 18.54
CA ARG A 351 26.38 -6.85 19.93
C ARG A 351 25.65 -5.99 20.94
N LEU A 352 25.46 -4.70 20.67
CA LEU A 352 24.77 -3.77 21.56
C LEU A 352 23.26 -3.72 21.31
N ALA A 353 22.80 -4.10 20.12
CA ALA A 353 21.38 -4.16 19.79
C ALA A 353 20.67 -5.39 20.39
N SER A 354 21.38 -6.50 20.63
CA SER A 354 20.85 -7.68 21.31
C SER A 354 20.55 -7.45 22.80
N ALA A 355 21.09 -6.38 23.39
CA ALA A 355 20.62 -5.82 24.65
C ALA A 355 19.27 -5.09 24.44
N LYS A 356 18.26 -5.79 23.90
CA LYS A 356 16.89 -5.30 23.75
C LYS A 356 16.46 -4.72 25.09
N SER A 357 16.30 -3.40 25.17
CA SER A 357 15.73 -2.77 26.35
C SER A 357 14.38 -3.42 26.62
N LYS A 358 14.08 -3.71 27.90
CA LYS A 358 12.77 -4.25 28.29
C LYS A 358 11.61 -3.41 27.74
N ASN A 359 11.84 -2.13 27.44
CA ASN A 359 10.85 -1.25 26.83
C ASN A 359 10.39 -1.71 25.44
N ASP A 360 11.28 -2.13 24.55
CA ASP A 360 10.89 -2.48 23.17
C ASP A 360 10.06 -3.77 23.12
N LYS A 361 10.40 -4.74 23.98
CA LYS A 361 9.60 -5.97 24.13
C LYS A 361 8.26 -5.69 24.83
N ASN A 362 8.22 -4.75 25.78
CA ASN A 362 7.01 -4.39 26.49
C ASN A 362 6.03 -3.60 25.61
N ILE A 363 6.51 -2.78 24.65
CA ILE A 363 5.63 -2.04 23.74
C ILE A 363 4.86 -3.01 22.82
N SER A 364 5.52 -4.02 22.24
CA SER A 364 4.82 -5.06 21.47
C SER A 364 3.83 -5.87 22.31
N GLY A 365 4.16 -6.15 23.58
CA GLY A 365 3.25 -6.84 24.51
C GLY A 365 2.04 -6.00 24.93
N LEU A 366 2.24 -4.70 25.16
CA LEU A 366 1.19 -3.75 25.55
C LEU A 366 0.24 -3.43 24.38
N ILE A 367 0.74 -3.37 23.15
CA ILE A 367 -0.10 -3.17 21.95
C ILE A 367 -1.01 -4.38 21.73
N ASN A 368 -0.50 -5.61 21.86
CA ASN A 368 -1.32 -6.81 21.72
C ASN A 368 -2.42 -6.88 22.79
N GLN A 369 -2.13 -6.48 24.04
CA GLN A 369 -3.13 -6.38 25.12
C GLN A 369 -4.12 -5.22 24.94
N ALA A 370 -3.75 -4.16 24.22
CA ALA A 370 -4.65 -3.04 23.92
C ALA A 370 -5.64 -3.38 22.78
N GLU A 371 -5.25 -4.21 21.81
CA GLU A 371 -6.13 -4.70 20.74
C GLU A 371 -7.18 -5.71 21.25
N GLU A 372 -6.82 -6.58 22.20
CA GLU A 372 -7.77 -7.54 22.82
C GLU A 372 -8.99 -6.87 23.48
N ASN A 373 -8.92 -5.57 23.79
CA ASN A 373 -9.98 -4.85 24.53
C ASN A 373 -10.88 -3.95 23.66
N LYS A 374 -10.74 -3.93 22.33
CA LYS A 374 -11.56 -3.07 21.46
C LYS A 374 -12.97 -3.63 21.22
N ILE A 375 -13.98 -2.77 21.38
CA ILE A 375 -15.37 -3.06 20.98
C ILE A 375 -15.53 -2.65 19.52
N ILE A 376 -15.88 -3.60 18.65
CA ILE A 376 -16.20 -3.35 17.25
C ILE A 376 -17.71 -3.17 17.07
N TYR A 377 -18.13 -2.33 16.12
CA TYR A 377 -19.53 -2.02 15.83
C TYR A 377 -19.86 -2.30 14.35
N TYR A 378 -20.81 -3.19 14.10
CA TYR A 378 -21.52 -3.32 12.82
C TYR A 378 -22.78 -2.47 12.88
N LYS A 379 -23.07 -1.69 11.83
CA LYS A 379 -24.19 -0.75 11.78
C LYS A 379 -25.14 -1.12 10.64
N PHE A 380 -26.43 -0.89 10.84
CA PHE A 380 -27.47 -1.08 9.83
C PHE A 380 -28.49 0.05 9.87
N VAL A 381 -28.92 0.44 8.67
CA VAL A 381 -30.00 1.39 8.39
C VAL A 381 -30.79 0.85 7.20
N ASN A 382 -32.12 0.86 7.28
CA ASN A 382 -32.97 0.40 6.18
C ASN A 382 -32.97 1.40 5.02
N ALA A 383 -32.85 0.91 3.79
CA ALA A 383 -32.73 1.75 2.60
C ALA A 383 -34.07 2.22 2.01
N TYR A 384 -35.16 1.50 2.31
CA TYR A 384 -36.48 1.73 1.73
C TYR A 384 -37.58 1.63 2.80
N ASP A 385 -38.78 2.07 2.42
CA ASP A 385 -39.99 1.94 3.23
C ASP A 385 -40.41 0.47 3.34
N ILE A 386 -40.64 -0.01 4.56
CA ILE A 386 -41.04 -1.39 4.85
C ILE A 386 -42.47 -1.39 5.41
N ASN A 387 -43.37 -2.08 4.72
CA ASN A 387 -44.73 -2.32 5.20
C ASN A 387 -44.77 -3.66 5.97
N VAL A 388 -45.08 -3.61 7.25
CA VAL A 388 -45.25 -4.80 8.08
C VAL A 388 -46.73 -5.17 8.11
N ALA A 389 -47.02 -6.42 7.73
CA ALA A 389 -48.36 -6.99 7.71
C ALA A 389 -48.43 -8.25 8.59
N SER A 390 -49.44 -9.10 8.40
CA SER A 390 -49.62 -10.34 9.17
C SER A 390 -48.55 -11.40 8.87
N THR A 391 -47.87 -11.33 7.73
CA THR A 391 -46.76 -12.23 7.37
C THR A 391 -45.41 -11.73 7.91
N PRO A 392 -44.57 -12.61 8.48
CA PRO A 392 -43.20 -12.26 8.88
C PRO A 392 -42.42 -11.61 7.75
N THR A 393 -42.02 -10.35 7.96
CA THR A 393 -41.27 -9.52 7.02
C THR A 393 -39.89 -9.24 7.60
N GLU A 394 -38.82 -9.48 6.84
CA GLU A 394 -37.46 -9.15 7.28
C GLU A 394 -37.28 -7.63 7.32
N VAL A 395 -36.88 -7.09 8.47
CA VAL A 395 -36.72 -5.65 8.67
C VAL A 395 -35.26 -5.24 8.90
N ILE A 396 -34.42 -6.16 9.38
CA ILE A 396 -33.00 -5.94 9.67
C ILE A 396 -32.22 -7.19 9.27
N SER A 397 -31.07 -7.01 8.62
CA SER A 397 -30.10 -8.07 8.35
C SER A 397 -28.69 -7.51 8.49
N ILE A 398 -27.93 -8.04 9.46
CA ILE A 398 -26.55 -7.60 9.74
C ILE A 398 -25.62 -8.79 9.64
N ALA A 399 -24.70 -8.74 8.67
CA ALA A 399 -23.60 -9.69 8.58
C ALA A 399 -22.41 -9.20 9.43
N TYR A 400 -21.79 -10.13 10.18
CA TYR A 400 -20.66 -9.85 11.07
C TYR A 400 -19.74 -11.05 11.23
N VAL A 401 -18.48 -10.80 11.61
CA VAL A 401 -17.45 -11.83 11.78
C VAL A 401 -16.96 -11.85 13.22
N ALA A 402 -16.88 -13.05 13.80
CA ALA A 402 -16.26 -13.30 15.10
C ALA A 402 -14.87 -13.92 14.91
N VAL A 403 -13.85 -13.36 15.55
CA VAL A 403 -12.45 -13.84 15.45
C VAL A 403 -12.11 -14.78 16.60
N GLU A 404 -12.76 -14.57 17.75
CA GLU A 404 -12.66 -15.38 18.95
C GLU A 404 -14.05 -15.70 19.50
N ASP A 405 -14.14 -16.63 20.46
CA ASP A 405 -15.41 -16.96 21.11
C ASP A 405 -15.88 -15.74 21.90
N THR A 406 -17.04 -15.20 21.55
CA THR A 406 -17.50 -13.93 22.13
C THR A 406 -19.02 -13.86 22.33
N THR A 407 -19.42 -12.90 23.16
CA THR A 407 -20.80 -12.44 23.28
C THR A 407 -20.90 -11.03 22.72
N ALA A 408 -21.55 -10.89 21.58
CA ALA A 408 -21.92 -9.61 21.00
C ALA A 408 -23.30 -9.16 21.51
N MET A 409 -23.57 -7.86 21.40
CA MET A 409 -24.85 -7.26 21.74
C MET A 409 -25.49 -6.67 20.49
N PHE A 410 -26.70 -7.13 20.16
CA PHE A 410 -27.56 -6.49 19.17
C PHE A 410 -28.42 -5.43 19.85
N MET A 411 -28.46 -4.24 19.27
CA MET A 411 -29.34 -3.13 19.68
C MET A 411 -29.99 -2.55 18.44
N ALA A 412 -31.28 -2.23 18.49
CA ALA A 412 -31.93 -1.46 17.44
C ALA A 412 -32.96 -0.47 17.98
N GLN A 413 -33.13 0.63 17.27
CA GLN A 413 -34.25 1.55 17.40
C GLN A 413 -34.99 1.58 16.07
N VAL A 414 -36.30 1.36 16.12
CA VAL A 414 -37.18 1.27 14.96
C VAL A 414 -38.28 2.31 15.13
N LEU A 415 -38.32 3.32 14.27
CA LEU A 415 -39.40 4.32 14.24
C LEU A 415 -40.52 3.82 13.30
N ILE A 416 -41.66 3.47 13.89
CA ILE A 416 -42.78 2.80 13.24
C ILE A 416 -44.01 3.72 13.28
N GLU A 417 -44.75 3.79 12.18
CA GLU A 417 -46.04 4.47 12.07
C GLU A 417 -47.13 3.40 11.97
N THR A 418 -47.98 3.28 12.99
CA THR A 418 -49.02 2.25 13.09
C THR A 418 -50.39 2.84 12.85
N THR A 419 -51.23 2.10 12.13
CA THR A 419 -52.63 2.48 11.86
C THR A 419 -53.51 1.25 12.10
N PRO A 420 -54.31 1.21 13.19
CA PRO A 420 -55.25 0.13 13.45
C PRO A 420 -56.41 0.17 12.45
N ASP A 421 -57.07 -0.98 12.22
CA ASP A 421 -58.21 -1.05 11.29
C ASP A 421 -59.48 -0.39 11.86
N ASP A 422 -59.62 -0.37 13.19
CA ASP A 422 -60.69 0.31 13.93
C ASP A 422 -60.10 1.24 15.01
N GLU A 423 -60.71 2.42 15.24
CA GLU A 423 -60.20 3.45 16.18
C GLU A 423 -60.12 3.00 17.65
N GLU A 424 -60.77 1.89 18.01
CA GLU A 424 -60.72 1.29 19.35
C GLU A 424 -59.74 0.11 19.47
N GLU A 425 -59.08 -0.29 18.38
CA GLU A 425 -58.11 -1.39 18.36
C GLU A 425 -56.66 -0.88 18.43
N ASP A 426 -55.77 -1.72 18.97
CA ASP A 426 -54.33 -1.48 19.00
C ASP A 426 -53.61 -2.42 18.01
N VAL A 427 -52.54 -1.94 17.38
CA VAL A 427 -51.67 -2.77 16.51
C VAL A 427 -50.68 -3.53 17.39
N ILE A 428 -50.70 -4.86 17.33
CA ILE A 428 -49.77 -5.72 18.07
C ILE A 428 -48.66 -6.20 17.13
N LEU A 429 -47.42 -5.78 17.38
CA LEU A 429 -46.25 -6.21 16.63
C LEU A 429 -45.50 -7.31 17.38
N LYS A 430 -45.23 -8.42 16.70
CA LYS A 430 -44.34 -9.48 17.16
C LYS A 430 -43.03 -9.42 16.40
N VAL A 431 -41.94 -9.53 17.14
CA VAL A 431 -40.57 -9.59 16.62
C VAL A 431 -40.02 -11.01 16.75
N THR A 432 -39.36 -11.48 15.70
CA THR A 432 -38.65 -12.76 15.65
C THR A 432 -37.18 -12.53 15.30
N TYR A 433 -36.27 -13.11 16.08
CA TYR A 433 -34.82 -13.06 15.81
C TYR A 433 -34.35 -14.34 15.11
N LYS A 434 -33.40 -14.21 14.18
CA LYS A 434 -32.73 -15.35 13.52
C LYS A 434 -31.22 -15.18 13.50
N LYS A 435 -30.49 -16.26 13.79
CA LYS A 435 -29.04 -16.40 13.60
C LYS A 435 -28.81 -17.30 12.38
N GLY A 436 -28.39 -16.72 11.26
CA GLY A 436 -28.36 -17.40 9.98
C GLY A 436 -29.75 -17.90 9.58
N LEU A 437 -29.91 -19.21 9.47
CA LEU A 437 -31.19 -19.85 9.15
C LEU A 437 -31.99 -20.30 10.38
N GLU A 438 -31.41 -20.23 11.58
CA GLU A 438 -32.01 -20.72 12.82
C GLU A 438 -32.81 -19.61 13.52
N GLU A 439 -34.05 -19.93 13.91
CA GLU A 439 -34.93 -19.03 14.66
C GLU A 439 -34.71 -19.15 16.16
N GLU A 440 -34.65 -18.01 16.84
CA GLU A 440 -34.53 -17.95 18.30
C GLU A 440 -35.91 -18.10 18.95
N THR A 441 -36.28 -19.33 19.29
CA THR A 441 -37.63 -19.62 19.79
C THR A 441 -37.86 -19.28 21.26
N THR A 442 -36.83 -18.80 21.96
CA THR A 442 -36.85 -18.59 23.41
C THR A 442 -37.37 -17.21 23.81
N PHE A 443 -37.35 -16.24 22.89
CA PHE A 443 -37.73 -14.86 23.19
C PHE A 443 -38.33 -14.16 21.96
N TYR A 444 -39.54 -13.65 22.11
CA TYR A 444 -40.24 -12.86 21.09
C TYR A 444 -40.71 -11.54 21.73
N PRO A 445 -40.06 -10.41 21.43
CA PRO A 445 -40.61 -9.11 21.80
C PRO A 445 -42.00 -8.93 21.18
N ILE A 446 -42.96 -8.53 22.00
CA ILE A 446 -44.31 -8.19 21.56
C ILE A 446 -44.64 -6.83 22.17
N GLU A 447 -44.98 -5.86 21.32
CA GLU A 447 -45.44 -4.54 21.76
C GLU A 447 -46.77 -4.19 21.12
N THR A 448 -47.55 -3.40 21.84
CA THR A 448 -48.90 -2.96 21.45
C THR A 448 -48.88 -1.45 21.27
N PHE A 449 -49.27 -0.99 20.09
CA PHE A 449 -49.24 0.43 19.72
C PHE A 449 -50.62 0.94 19.33
N LYS A 450 -50.89 2.19 19.70
CA LYS A 450 -52.05 2.95 19.23
C LYS A 450 -51.79 3.53 17.85
N ASP A 451 -52.80 4.16 17.24
CA ASP A 451 -52.58 4.94 16.03
C ASP A 451 -51.50 6.03 16.23
N GLY A 452 -50.62 6.19 15.24
CA GLY A 452 -49.57 7.21 15.23
C GLY A 452 -48.13 6.67 15.17
N LYS A 453 -47.15 7.50 15.55
CA LYS A 453 -45.72 7.22 15.44
C LYS A 453 -45.12 6.80 16.77
N HIS A 454 -44.38 5.69 16.76
CA HIS A 454 -43.79 5.07 17.95
C HIS A 454 -42.35 4.65 17.70
N ILE A 455 -41.58 4.50 18.79
CA ILE A 455 -40.22 3.96 18.74
C ILE A 455 -40.22 2.63 19.48
N MET A 456 -39.85 1.56 18.77
CA MET A 456 -39.57 0.25 19.36
C MET A 456 -38.06 0.10 19.56
N ALA A 457 -37.65 -0.29 20.77
CA ALA A 457 -36.26 -0.56 21.11
C ALA A 457 -36.03 -2.07 21.25
N LEU A 458 -35.09 -2.61 20.48
CA LEU A 458 -34.75 -4.02 20.48
C LEU A 458 -33.37 -4.23 21.06
N LEU A 459 -33.22 -5.28 21.87
CA LEU A 459 -31.98 -5.68 22.51
C LEU A 459 -31.91 -7.21 22.52
N TYR A 460 -30.79 -7.77 22.06
CA TYR A 460 -30.57 -9.20 22.12
C TYR A 460 -29.08 -9.57 22.24
N PRO A 461 -28.67 -10.32 23.26
CA PRO A 461 -27.30 -10.82 23.37
C PRO A 461 -27.07 -12.01 22.43
N ILE A 462 -25.99 -11.98 21.66
CA ILE A 462 -25.64 -12.98 20.66
C ILE A 462 -24.34 -13.67 21.09
N THR A 463 -24.41 -14.97 21.38
CA THR A 463 -23.21 -15.81 21.56
C THR A 463 -22.76 -16.35 20.22
N VAL A 464 -21.46 -16.27 19.95
CA VAL A 464 -20.86 -16.57 18.64
C VAL A 464 -19.53 -17.28 18.84
N GLY A 465 -19.27 -18.31 18.03
CA GLY A 465 -18.00 -19.04 18.05
C GLY A 465 -16.90 -18.35 17.23
N GLN A 466 -15.65 -18.61 17.58
CA GLN A 466 -14.47 -18.07 16.90
C GLN A 466 -14.37 -18.43 15.41
N ASN A 467 -13.78 -17.54 14.63
CA ASN A 467 -13.51 -17.68 13.20
C ASN A 467 -14.76 -18.06 12.38
N THR A 468 -15.88 -17.39 12.66
CA THR A 468 -17.14 -17.63 11.95
C THR A 468 -17.69 -16.36 11.29
N ASP A 469 -18.24 -16.55 10.09
CA ASP A 469 -19.07 -15.56 9.41
C ASP A 469 -20.53 -15.79 9.81
N ASN A 470 -21.20 -14.73 10.23
CA ASN A 470 -22.53 -14.81 10.80
C ASN A 470 -23.46 -13.77 10.17
N THR A 471 -24.76 -14.04 10.25
CA THR A 471 -25.80 -13.07 9.90
C THR A 471 -26.85 -13.09 11.00
N PHE A 472 -27.24 -11.92 11.49
CA PHE A 472 -28.34 -11.78 12.42
C PHE A 472 -29.47 -11.01 11.74
N SER A 473 -30.63 -11.65 11.63
CA SER A 473 -31.80 -11.09 10.99
C SER A 473 -32.93 -10.88 12.00
N VAL A 474 -33.71 -9.82 11.78
CA VAL A 474 -34.91 -9.51 12.56
C VAL A 474 -36.10 -9.49 11.63
N TYR A 475 -37.15 -10.19 12.02
CA TYR A 475 -38.44 -10.23 11.34
C TYR A 475 -39.51 -9.59 12.21
N MET A 476 -40.47 -8.93 11.57
CA MET A 476 -41.64 -8.38 12.23
C MET A 476 -42.93 -8.86 11.55
N ASN A 477 -43.98 -9.06 12.33
CA ASN A 477 -45.32 -9.26 11.83
C ASN A 477 -46.36 -8.71 12.80
N ILE A 478 -47.52 -8.33 12.25
CA ILE A 478 -48.69 -7.93 13.04
C ILE A 478 -49.44 -9.19 13.48
N ILE A 479 -49.90 -9.21 14.73
CA ILE A 479 -50.84 -10.19 15.27
C ILE A 479 -52.21 -9.50 15.37
N GLY A 480 -53.15 -9.88 14.51
CA GLY A 480 -54.49 -9.29 14.45
C GLY A 480 -54.68 -8.41 13.22
N SER A 481 -55.40 -7.30 13.40
CA SER A 481 -55.77 -6.28 12.41
C SER A 481 -54.85 -5.07 12.47
N GLY A 482 -54.84 -4.26 11.41
CA GLY A 482 -54.06 -3.03 11.30
C GLY A 482 -52.81 -3.14 10.41
N SER A 483 -52.11 -2.01 10.28
CA SER A 483 -50.92 -1.85 9.44
C SER A 483 -49.81 -1.09 10.16
N ALA A 484 -48.57 -1.35 9.77
CA ALA A 484 -47.40 -0.66 10.29
C ALA A 484 -46.41 -0.33 9.17
N LEU A 485 -45.97 0.92 9.11
CA LEU A 485 -45.03 1.43 8.12
C LEU A 485 -43.74 1.89 8.81
N ILE A 486 -42.60 1.45 8.27
CA ILE A 486 -41.28 1.90 8.67
C ILE A 486 -40.66 2.61 7.47
N LYS A 487 -40.46 3.93 7.55
CA LYS A 487 -39.89 4.69 6.42
C LYS A 487 -38.40 4.41 6.23
N ALA A 488 -37.88 4.65 5.03
CA ALA A 488 -36.45 4.60 4.75
C ALA A 488 -35.66 5.42 5.78
N GLY A 489 -34.58 4.83 6.33
CA GLY A 489 -33.75 5.47 7.34
C GLY A 489 -34.30 5.47 8.78
N ASN A 490 -35.50 4.94 9.02
CA ASN A 490 -36.12 4.92 10.34
C ASN A 490 -35.65 3.77 11.25
N ILE A 491 -34.80 2.88 10.74
CA ILE A 491 -34.14 1.86 11.54
C ILE A 491 -32.69 2.27 11.78
N ARG A 492 -32.26 2.20 13.05
CA ARG A 492 -30.85 2.25 13.41
C ARG A 492 -30.53 1.03 14.26
N ALA A 493 -29.73 0.13 13.73
CA ALA A 493 -29.34 -1.08 14.43
C ALA A 493 -27.82 -1.25 14.48
N THR A 494 -27.34 -1.88 15.55
CA THR A 494 -25.93 -2.17 15.75
C THR A 494 -25.71 -3.53 16.37
N ILE A 495 -24.66 -4.23 15.93
CA ILE A 495 -24.07 -5.36 16.66
C ILE A 495 -22.71 -4.92 17.17
N SER A 496 -22.48 -5.04 18.47
CA SER A 496 -21.20 -4.65 19.08
C SER A 496 -20.68 -5.67 20.07
N GLY A 497 -19.37 -5.93 20.04
CA GLY A 497 -18.72 -6.87 20.95
C GLY A 497 -17.20 -6.77 20.89
N GLN A 498 -16.54 -7.20 21.96
CA GLN A 498 -15.09 -7.46 21.97
C GLN A 498 -14.86 -8.82 21.29
N GLY A 499 -13.87 -8.96 20.41
CA GLY A 499 -13.64 -10.21 19.67
C GLY A 499 -14.38 -10.34 18.32
N LEU A 500 -15.10 -9.31 17.91
CA LEU A 500 -15.60 -9.17 16.54
C LEU A 500 -14.54 -8.53 15.64
N ALA A 501 -14.52 -8.86 14.34
CA ALA A 501 -13.60 -8.24 13.38
C ALA A 501 -14.16 -6.93 12.84
N ALA A 502 -13.33 -5.91 12.57
CA ALA A 502 -13.76 -4.71 11.86
C ALA A 502 -13.79 -4.96 10.33
N GLY A 503 -15.00 -5.16 9.78
CA GLY A 503 -15.26 -5.22 8.34
C GLY A 503 -15.25 -6.64 7.73
N LEU A 504 -16.26 -6.91 6.90
CA LEU A 504 -16.32 -8.06 5.99
C LEU A 504 -15.37 -7.81 4.82
N ASN A 505 -14.09 -8.18 4.97
CA ASN A 505 -13.08 -7.97 3.92
C ASN A 505 -12.56 -9.29 3.30
N VAL A 506 -13.49 -10.19 3.02
CA VAL A 506 -13.38 -11.07 1.85
C VAL A 506 -14.59 -10.74 1.00
N TRP A 507 -14.38 -10.26 -0.23
CA TRP A 507 -15.45 -10.28 -1.21
C TRP A 507 -15.83 -11.76 -1.39
N ASP A 508 -17.01 -12.15 -0.91
CA ASP A 508 -17.51 -13.52 -0.87
C ASP A 508 -18.00 -14.02 -2.25
N GLY A 509 -17.88 -13.19 -3.30
CA GLY A 509 -18.37 -13.48 -4.63
C GLY A 509 -19.90 -13.40 -4.77
N LYS A 510 -20.63 -12.96 -3.73
CA LYS A 510 -22.09 -12.92 -3.73
C LYS A 510 -22.58 -11.52 -4.08
N ILE A 511 -23.09 -11.39 -5.30
CA ILE A 511 -23.98 -10.28 -5.67
C ILE A 511 -25.40 -10.74 -5.33
N THR A 512 -26.03 -10.13 -4.34
CA THR A 512 -27.46 -10.35 -4.08
C THR A 512 -28.21 -9.30 -4.88
N VAL A 513 -28.77 -9.72 -6.02
CA VAL A 513 -29.74 -8.92 -6.78
C VAL A 513 -31.11 -9.39 -6.32
N GLU A 514 -31.84 -8.52 -5.64
CA GLU A 514 -33.26 -8.71 -5.36
C GLU A 514 -34.05 -7.96 -6.42
N ASP A 515 -34.87 -8.71 -7.17
CA ASP A 515 -35.78 -8.19 -8.18
C ASP A 515 -37.20 -8.52 -7.70
N GLU A 516 -37.98 -7.50 -7.34
CA GLU A 516 -39.35 -7.68 -6.86
C GLU A 516 -40.30 -7.50 -8.04
N PHE A 517 -40.74 -8.62 -8.63
CA PHE A 517 -41.77 -8.57 -9.67
C PHE A 517 -43.12 -8.34 -9.00
N SER A 518 -43.73 -7.19 -9.24
CA SER A 518 -45.15 -6.99 -8.95
C SER A 518 -45.95 -8.04 -9.73
N VAL A 519 -46.91 -8.68 -9.04
CA VAL A 519 -47.74 -9.78 -9.52
C VAL A 519 -48.02 -9.68 -11.03
N PHE A 520 -47.48 -10.63 -11.80
CA PHE A 520 -47.89 -10.80 -13.19
C PHE A 520 -49.39 -11.11 -13.21
N SER A 521 -50.21 -10.10 -13.51
CA SER A 521 -51.62 -10.35 -13.84
C SER A 521 -51.65 -11.11 -15.16
N TRP A 522 -52.10 -12.37 -15.11
CA TRP A 522 -52.52 -13.07 -16.32
C TRP A 522 -53.79 -12.40 -16.82
N ASN A 523 -53.64 -11.34 -17.62
CA ASN A 523 -54.77 -10.81 -18.37
C ASN A 523 -54.96 -11.71 -19.59
N VAL A 524 -55.48 -12.91 -19.36
CA VAL A 524 -55.99 -13.78 -20.44
C VAL A 524 -57.33 -13.18 -20.87
N PRO A 525 -57.47 -12.66 -22.10
CA PRO A 525 -58.78 -12.30 -22.57
C PRO A 525 -59.55 -13.59 -22.83
N GLY A 526 -60.56 -13.84 -21.98
CA GLY A 526 -61.62 -14.80 -22.27
C GLY A 526 -61.44 -16.18 -21.64
N PHE A 527 -61.82 -16.29 -20.37
CA PHE A 527 -62.54 -17.48 -19.90
C PHE A 527 -64.03 -17.12 -19.84
N THR A 528 -64.75 -17.36 -20.93
CA THR A 528 -66.21 -17.51 -20.87
C THR A 528 -66.52 -18.83 -20.19
N VAL A 529 -67.32 -18.79 -19.13
CA VAL A 529 -67.90 -19.99 -18.52
C VAL A 529 -68.84 -20.62 -19.55
N GLU A 530 -68.43 -21.73 -20.18
CA GLU A 530 -69.35 -22.54 -20.96
C GLU A 530 -70.37 -23.16 -20.01
N ARG A 531 -71.61 -22.75 -20.20
CA ARG A 531 -72.78 -23.22 -19.48
C ARG A 531 -73.00 -24.68 -19.86
N TYR A 532 -72.79 -25.61 -18.93
CA TYR A 532 -73.15 -27.02 -19.13
C TYR A 532 -74.65 -27.14 -19.41
N VAL A 533 -75.00 -27.62 -20.60
CA VAL A 533 -76.36 -28.09 -20.94
C VAL A 533 -76.25 -29.60 -21.10
N ASP A 534 -76.84 -30.30 -20.14
CA ASP A 534 -76.89 -31.75 -20.10
C ASP A 534 -78.09 -32.26 -20.92
N TYR A 535 -77.87 -33.25 -21.78
CA TYR A 535 -78.94 -34.01 -22.43
C TYR A 535 -78.69 -35.50 -22.14
N PRO A 536 -79.62 -36.20 -21.48
CA PRO A 536 -79.45 -37.62 -21.22
C PRO A 536 -79.74 -38.41 -22.51
N SER A 537 -78.75 -39.17 -22.98
CA SER A 537 -78.99 -40.28 -23.92
C SER A 537 -78.51 -41.58 -23.30
N ILE A 538 -79.46 -42.49 -23.07
CA ILE A 538 -79.20 -43.84 -22.57
C ILE A 538 -78.81 -44.70 -23.77
N VAL A 539 -77.58 -45.23 -23.77
CA VAL A 539 -77.20 -46.38 -24.59
C VAL A 539 -76.46 -47.39 -23.71
N LEU A 540 -77.07 -48.55 -23.55
CA LEU A 540 -76.51 -49.72 -22.87
C LEU A 540 -75.57 -50.47 -23.83
N LYS A 541 -74.27 -50.55 -23.51
CA LYS A 541 -73.37 -51.62 -24.01
C LYS A 541 -72.30 -52.02 -22.98
N ASN A 542 -72.10 -53.34 -22.91
CA ASN A 542 -71.32 -54.14 -21.96
C ASN A 542 -69.78 -53.98 -22.07
N PRO A 543 -69.00 -54.47 -21.07
CA PRO A 543 -67.69 -53.93 -20.70
C PRO A 543 -66.51 -54.60 -21.41
N VAL A 544 -65.52 -53.81 -21.81
CA VAL A 544 -64.12 -54.26 -22.00
C VAL A 544 -63.17 -53.12 -21.60
N ARG A 545 -62.24 -53.41 -20.69
CA ARG A 545 -60.98 -52.66 -20.43
C ARG A 545 -59.82 -53.59 -20.80
N PRO A 546 -58.55 -53.14 -20.93
CA PRO A 546 -58.03 -51.76 -21.07
C PRO A 546 -56.95 -51.62 -22.16
N SER A 547 -56.62 -50.38 -22.56
CA SER A 547 -55.27 -49.83 -22.42
C SER A 547 -55.25 -48.36 -22.82
N LEU A 548 -54.66 -47.56 -21.95
CA LEU A 548 -54.41 -46.13 -22.12
C LEU A 548 -53.09 -45.99 -22.88
N THR A 549 -53.06 -45.25 -23.98
CA THR A 549 -51.81 -44.72 -24.53
C THR A 549 -52.11 -43.35 -25.13
N SER A 550 -51.50 -42.31 -24.55
CA SER A 550 -51.54 -40.94 -25.04
C SER A 550 -50.10 -40.47 -25.14
N GLU A 551 -49.62 -40.25 -26.37
CA GLU A 551 -48.36 -39.57 -26.64
C GLU A 551 -48.58 -38.05 -26.54
N PHE A 552 -47.72 -37.35 -25.80
CA PHE A 552 -47.69 -35.89 -25.82
C PHE A 552 -46.89 -35.42 -27.04
N GLY A 553 -47.55 -34.66 -27.93
CA GLY A 553 -46.90 -33.94 -29.01
C GLY A 553 -45.99 -32.82 -28.49
N ARG A 554 -44.89 -32.58 -29.21
CA ARG A 554 -43.88 -31.56 -28.90
C ARG A 554 -44.52 -30.16 -28.81
N VAL A 555 -44.36 -29.49 -27.66
CA VAL A 555 -44.69 -28.06 -27.52
C VAL A 555 -43.57 -27.25 -28.17
N ALA A 556 -43.90 -26.46 -29.19
CA ALA A 556 -42.99 -25.50 -29.79
C ALA A 556 -43.15 -24.14 -29.08
N PHE A 557 -42.07 -23.62 -28.50
CA PHE A 557 -42.04 -22.23 -28.03
C PHE A 557 -41.80 -21.32 -29.22
N GLY A 558 -42.79 -20.49 -29.57
CA GLY A 558 -42.64 -19.43 -30.56
C GLY A 558 -41.63 -18.38 -30.09
N GLN A 559 -40.84 -17.84 -31.02
CA GLN A 559 -39.89 -16.75 -30.78
C GLN A 559 -40.55 -15.59 -30.02
N LEU A 560 -40.11 -15.35 -28.78
CA LEU A 560 -40.36 -14.11 -28.06
C LEU A 560 -39.42 -13.03 -28.62
N VAL A 561 -39.99 -12.01 -29.23
CA VAL A 561 -39.27 -10.81 -29.67
C VAL A 561 -39.06 -9.93 -28.44
N PHE A 562 -37.81 -9.84 -27.98
CA PHE A 562 -37.40 -8.84 -26.99
C PHE A 562 -37.16 -7.50 -27.70
N LYS A 563 -37.74 -6.41 -27.19
CA LYS A 563 -37.33 -5.06 -27.55
C LYS A 563 -36.45 -4.52 -26.43
N VAL A 564 -35.15 -4.52 -26.66
CA VAL A 564 -34.17 -3.80 -25.82
C VAL A 564 -34.18 -2.36 -26.31
N ASN A 565 -34.96 -1.50 -25.66
CA ASN A 565 -34.83 -0.05 -25.69
C ASN A 565 -35.70 0.45 -24.54
N ASP A 566 -35.09 0.50 -23.35
CA ASP A 566 -35.39 1.41 -22.22
C ASP A 566 -34.51 1.10 -20.99
N LEU A 567 -33.39 0.38 -21.16
CA LEU A 567 -32.30 0.36 -20.18
C LEU A 567 -31.40 1.56 -20.45
N ASN A 568 -31.71 2.70 -19.82
CA ASN A 568 -30.77 3.81 -19.73
C ASN A 568 -29.86 3.58 -18.52
N GLU A 569 -28.95 2.62 -18.65
CA GLU A 569 -27.87 2.40 -17.68
C GLU A 569 -26.53 2.69 -18.37
N ASN A 570 -25.82 3.67 -17.83
CA ASN A 570 -24.42 3.93 -18.12
C ASN A 570 -23.58 2.72 -17.66
N LEU A 571 -23.48 1.70 -18.52
CA LEU A 571 -22.55 0.58 -18.37
C LEU A 571 -21.23 0.95 -19.04
N ASN A 572 -20.24 1.34 -18.23
CA ASN A 572 -18.84 1.28 -18.63
C ASN A 572 -18.35 -0.16 -18.39
N ALA A 573 -18.06 -0.88 -19.47
CA ALA A 573 -17.50 -2.24 -19.41
C ALA A 573 -16.05 -2.21 -19.90
N GLU A 574 -15.10 -2.58 -19.04
CA GLU A 574 -13.75 -2.97 -19.44
C GLU A 574 -13.73 -4.44 -19.89
N PRO A 575 -13.01 -4.80 -20.97
CA PRO A 575 -12.97 -6.19 -21.43
C PRO A 575 -11.96 -7.01 -20.62
N MET A 576 -12.45 -7.92 -19.77
CA MET A 576 -11.64 -9.05 -19.30
C MET A 576 -11.70 -10.20 -20.32
N VAL A 577 -10.64 -10.36 -21.10
CA VAL A 577 -10.41 -11.57 -21.89
C VAL A 577 -9.98 -12.70 -20.95
N ARG A 578 -10.84 -13.71 -20.74
CA ARG A 578 -10.43 -15.02 -20.22
C ARG A 578 -10.69 -16.10 -21.28
N SER A 579 -9.62 -16.63 -21.85
CA SER A 579 -9.63 -17.85 -22.64
C SER A 579 -9.93 -19.05 -21.74
N PHE A 580 -10.85 -19.93 -22.17
CA PHE A 580 -11.01 -21.25 -21.57
C PHE A 580 -10.78 -22.33 -22.62
N THR A 581 -9.91 -23.28 -22.30
CA THR A 581 -9.72 -24.53 -23.05
C THR A 581 -10.80 -25.52 -22.58
N VAL A 582 -11.56 -26.06 -23.51
CA VAL A 582 -12.58 -27.10 -23.23
C VAL A 582 -11.97 -28.46 -23.55
N ASP A 583 -11.71 -29.27 -22.52
CA ASP A 583 -11.44 -30.69 -22.70
C ASP A 583 -12.75 -31.49 -22.67
N TYR A 584 -13.03 -32.16 -23.78
CA TYR A 584 -14.22 -32.98 -24.00
C TYR A 584 -13.98 -34.39 -23.46
N MET A 585 -14.61 -34.74 -22.34
CA MET A 585 -14.63 -36.13 -21.83
C MET A 585 -15.95 -36.82 -22.24
N SER A 586 -15.90 -37.61 -23.30
CA SER A 586 -17.00 -38.49 -23.70
C SER A 586 -17.08 -39.74 -22.84
N ASN A 587 -18.27 -39.99 -22.29
CA ASN A 587 -18.67 -41.22 -21.61
C ASN A 587 -18.53 -42.48 -22.49
N ARG A 588 -17.83 -43.51 -22.02
CA ARG A 588 -18.09 -44.92 -22.37
C ARG A 588 -17.96 -45.82 -21.14
N ARG A 589 -19.07 -46.48 -20.79
CA ARG A 589 -19.22 -47.58 -19.81
C ARG A 589 -18.29 -48.76 -20.12
N LEU A 590 -17.85 -49.45 -19.07
CA LEU A 590 -17.70 -50.93 -18.92
C LEU A 590 -17.14 -51.20 -17.50
N SER A 591 -17.99 -51.62 -16.55
CA SER A 591 -18.25 -53.01 -16.12
C SER A 591 -17.24 -53.61 -15.11
N ARG A 592 -17.77 -53.94 -13.91
CA ARG A 592 -17.40 -55.02 -12.96
C ARG A 592 -15.91 -55.36 -12.74
N ALA A 593 -15.47 -55.26 -11.49
CA ALA A 593 -15.03 -56.42 -10.70
C ALA A 593 -14.85 -56.08 -9.21
N ILE A 594 -15.26 -57.03 -8.39
CA ILE A 594 -15.08 -57.16 -6.95
C ILE A 594 -13.63 -57.61 -6.69
N SER A 595 -12.91 -57.02 -5.73
CA SER A 595 -12.19 -57.77 -4.69
C SER A 595 -11.74 -56.87 -3.53
N ALA A 596 -11.91 -57.39 -2.32
CA ALA A 596 -11.24 -56.95 -1.12
C ALA A 596 -9.72 -57.12 -1.26
N ASP A 597 -8.92 -56.27 -0.60
CA ASP A 597 -8.04 -56.67 0.51
C ASP A 597 -6.99 -55.59 0.88
N TYR A 598 -6.97 -55.29 2.17
CA TYR A 598 -5.80 -55.18 3.05
C TYR A 598 -4.75 -54.04 3.02
N PHE A 599 -4.39 -53.69 4.27
CA PHE A 599 -3.23 -52.98 4.85
C PHE A 599 -3.22 -51.43 4.82
N ARG A 600 -3.50 -50.73 5.94
CA ARG A 600 -2.68 -50.42 7.16
C ARG A 600 -1.45 -49.52 6.91
N ARG A 601 -1.49 -48.36 7.61
CA ARG A 601 -0.39 -47.56 8.20
C ARG A 601 0.66 -46.96 7.26
N LYS A 602 0.66 -45.62 7.18
CA LYS A 602 1.57 -44.78 7.98
C LYS A 602 0.92 -43.44 8.26
#